data_AF-A0A969BKH0-F1
#
_entry.id   AF-A0A969BKH0-F1
#
_cell.length_a   1.000
_cell.length_b   1.000
_cell.length_c   1.000
_cell.angle_alpha   90.00
_cell.angle_beta   90.00
_cell.angle_gamma   90.00
#
_symmetry.space_group_name_H-M   'P 1'
#
loop_
_entity.id
_entity.type
_entity.pdbx_description
1 polymer ?
#
loop_
_entity_poly.entity_id
_entity_poly.type
_entity_poly.pdbx_seq_one_letter_code
_entity_poly.pdbx_strand_id
1 'polypeptide(L)'
;MSWFIDAIACGVLSGLTWAGLVWMSSSTPIQEPLGWWQGIGAIAIANILLWLGLALFKPQLLIWIVVFLAGNAIVGKFILPFCQQVRIPPLWSIVVHPVAIATINLLLGGALGAIS
;
A
#
# COMPACT_ATOMS: atom_id res chain seq x y z
N MET A 1 -13.92 -2.87 18.00
CA MET A 1 -13.15 -2.39 16.84
C MET A 1 -13.90 -2.79 15.58
N SER A 2 -14.09 -1.85 14.65
CA SER A 2 -14.76 -2.13 13.39
C SER A 2 -13.70 -2.42 12.34
N TRP A 3 -13.45 -3.70 12.07
CA TRP A 3 -12.45 -4.17 11.10
C TRP A 3 -12.56 -3.49 9.74
N PHE A 4 -13.78 -3.10 9.36
CA PHE A 4 -14.05 -2.36 8.13
C PHE A 4 -13.51 -0.93 8.17
N ILE A 5 -13.71 -0.21 9.28
CA ILE A 5 -13.17 1.15 9.47
C ILE A 5 -11.64 1.09 9.50
N ASP A 6 -11.08 0.11 10.19
CA ASP A 6 -9.63 -0.10 10.28
C ASP A 6 -9.01 -0.40 8.90
N ALA A 7 -9.72 -1.19 8.07
CA ALA A 7 -9.31 -1.45 6.69
C ALA A 7 -9.34 -0.19 5.82
N ILE A 8 -10.36 0.66 5.96
CA ILE A 8 -10.44 1.95 5.25
C ILE A 8 -9.26 2.84 5.67
N ALA A 9 -8.97 2.94 6.96
CA ALA A 9 -7.84 3.72 7.47
C ALA A 9 -6.51 3.20 6.89
N CYS A 10 -6.30 1.87 6.88
CA CYS A 10 -5.17 1.22 6.23
C CYS A 10 -5.04 1.62 4.75
N GLY A 11 -6.14 1.53 3.98
CA GLY A 11 -6.17 1.90 2.58
C GLY A 11 -5.79 3.36 2.34
N VAL A 12 -6.42 4.27 3.08
CA VAL A 12 -6.17 5.72 2.95
C VAL A 12 -4.72 6.04 3.29
N LEU A 13 -4.20 5.53 4.41
CA LEU A 13 -2.80 5.73 4.79
C LEU A 13 -1.83 5.15 3.76
N SER A 14 -2.11 3.97 3.22
CA SER A 14 -1.29 3.35 2.18
C SER A 14 -1.26 4.20 0.90
N GLY A 15 -2.42 4.66 0.44
CA GLY A 15 -2.53 5.50 -0.76
C GLY A 15 -1.83 6.84 -0.60
N LEU A 16 -1.98 7.51 0.55
CA LEU A 16 -1.28 8.75 0.86
C LEU A 16 0.24 8.55 1.00
N THR A 17 0.66 7.45 1.63
CA THR A 17 2.07 7.08 1.75
C THR A 17 2.70 6.91 0.38
N TRP A 18 2.04 6.16 -0.50
CA TRP A 18 2.49 6.00 -1.89
C TRP A 18 2.58 7.35 -2.60
N ALA A 19 1.56 8.20 -2.49
CA ALA A 19 1.58 9.52 -3.12
C ALA A 19 2.74 10.38 -2.63
N GLY A 20 2.97 10.42 -1.32
CA GLY A 20 4.11 11.12 -0.73
C GLY A 20 5.45 10.59 -1.24
N LEU A 21 5.62 9.26 -1.31
CA LEU A 21 6.85 8.65 -1.82
C LEU A 21 7.06 8.93 -3.31
N VAL A 22 6.02 8.85 -4.13
CA VAL A 22 6.09 9.23 -5.54
C VAL A 22 6.51 10.68 -5.68
N TRP A 23 5.94 11.59 -4.88
CA TRP A 23 6.28 13.01 -4.89
C TRP A 23 7.74 13.29 -4.50
N MET A 24 8.32 12.48 -3.62
CA MET A 24 9.73 12.57 -3.21
C MET A 24 10.70 11.87 -4.17
N SER A 25 10.21 11.12 -5.16
CA SER A 25 11.07 10.43 -6.13
C SER A 25 11.75 11.44 -7.05
N SER A 26 13.06 11.28 -7.28
CA SER A 26 13.84 12.16 -8.16
C SER A 26 13.40 12.18 -9.63
N SER A 27 12.46 11.32 -10.00
CA SER A 27 12.09 11.01 -11.38
C SER A 27 10.63 11.34 -11.72
N THR A 28 9.88 11.98 -10.80
CA THR A 28 8.41 12.20 -10.83
C THR A 28 7.82 12.41 -12.23
N PRO A 29 7.27 11.37 -12.86
CA PRO A 29 6.83 11.44 -14.25
C PRO A 29 5.30 11.31 -14.39
N ILE A 30 4.55 11.37 -13.28
CA ILE A 30 3.09 11.46 -13.32
C ILE A 30 2.70 12.90 -13.60
N GLN A 31 2.37 13.18 -14.86
CA GLN A 31 2.00 14.53 -15.29
C GLN A 31 0.51 14.80 -15.18
N GLU A 32 -0.31 13.76 -15.35
CA GLU A 32 -1.76 13.90 -15.31
C GLU A 32 -2.35 13.63 -13.91
N PRO A 33 -3.31 14.46 -13.45
CA PRO A 33 -4.04 14.21 -12.20
C PRO A 33 -4.70 12.83 -12.15
N LEU A 34 -5.12 12.31 -13.30
CA LEU A 34 -5.74 10.99 -13.40
C LEU A 34 -4.77 9.87 -12.98
N GLY A 35 -3.49 9.95 -13.36
CA GLY A 35 -2.48 8.97 -12.97
C GLY A 35 -2.24 8.94 -11.46
N TRP A 36 -2.32 10.11 -10.81
CA TRP A 36 -2.27 10.21 -9.34
C TRP A 36 -3.46 9.51 -8.69
N TRP A 37 -4.69 9.81 -9.13
CA TRP A 37 -5.89 9.18 -8.59
C TRP A 37 -5.92 7.67 -8.82
N GLN A 38 -5.49 7.21 -9.99
CA GLN A 38 -5.40 5.78 -10.29
C GLN A 38 -4.38 5.07 -9.40
N GLY A 39 -3.19 5.64 -9.22
CA GLY A 39 -2.16 5.04 -8.38
C GLY A 39 -2.53 5.04 -6.89
N ILE A 40 -3.05 6.17 -6.36
CA ILE A 40 -3.58 6.25 -4.99
C ILE A 40 -4.69 5.23 -4.80
N GLY A 41 -5.65 5.19 -5.73
CA GLY A 41 -6.80 4.27 -5.68
C GLY A 41 -6.37 2.81 -5.71
N ALA A 42 -5.46 2.45 -6.62
CA ALA A 42 -4.96 1.07 -6.73
C ALA A 42 -4.28 0.62 -5.43
N ILE A 43 -3.42 1.45 -4.85
CA ILE A 43 -2.74 1.15 -3.59
C ILE A 43 -3.73 1.08 -2.44
N ALA A 44 -4.66 2.02 -2.35
CA ALA A 44 -5.66 2.06 -1.27
C ALA A 44 -6.57 0.82 -1.30
N ILE A 45 -7.12 0.49 -2.47
CA ILE A 45 -7.99 -0.68 -2.64
C ILE A 45 -7.24 -1.97 -2.32
N ALA A 46 -6.01 -2.12 -2.83
CA ALA A 46 -5.21 -3.31 -2.55
C ALA A 46 -4.96 -3.49 -1.04
N ASN A 47 -4.59 -2.42 -0.32
CA ASN A 47 -4.30 -2.51 1.11
C ASN A 47 -5.56 -2.67 1.97
N ILE A 48 -6.73 -2.17 1.54
CA ILE A 48 -8.03 -2.50 2.16
C ILE A 48 -8.27 -4.01 2.09
N LEU A 49 -8.09 -4.61 0.90
CA LEU A 49 -8.33 -6.04 0.69
C LEU A 49 -7.35 -6.91 1.47
N LEU A 50 -6.06 -6.54 1.47
CA LEU A 50 -5.04 -7.24 2.27
C LEU A 50 -5.37 -7.18 3.77
N TRP A 51 -5.75 -6.00 4.28
CA TRP A 51 -6.12 -5.84 5.67
C TRP A 51 -7.34 -6.66 6.06
N LEU A 52 -8.42 -6.61 5.27
CA LEU A 52 -9.63 -7.39 5.53
C LEU A 52 -9.33 -8.90 5.55
N GLY A 53 -8.51 -9.38 4.62
CA GLY A 53 -8.05 -10.76 4.61
C GLY A 53 -7.29 -11.12 5.88
N LEU A 54 -6.27 -10.34 6.23
CA LEU A 54 -5.45 -10.59 7.43
C LEU A 54 -6.26 -10.49 8.73
N ALA A 55 -7.14 -9.50 8.85
CA ALA A 55 -8.00 -9.30 10.00
C ALA A 55 -8.98 -10.46 10.22
N LEU A 56 -9.47 -11.09 9.14
CA LEU A 56 -10.36 -12.24 9.22
C LEU A 56 -9.66 -13.48 9.78
N PHE A 57 -8.43 -13.74 9.34
CA PHE A 57 -7.67 -14.94 9.73
C PHE A 57 -6.80 -14.74 10.98
N LYS A 58 -6.53 -13.49 11.37
CA LYS A 58 -5.64 -13.11 12.48
C LYS A 58 -4.34 -13.90 12.54
N PRO A 59 -3.55 -13.94 11.45
CA PRO A 59 -2.32 -14.72 11.43
C PRO A 59 -1.23 -14.04 12.27
N GLN A 60 -0.15 -14.77 12.57
CA GLN A 60 1.04 -14.26 13.26
C GLN A 60 1.69 -13.07 12.52
N LEU A 61 2.36 -12.18 13.26
CA LEU A 61 3.03 -10.97 12.74
C LEU A 61 3.88 -11.22 11.49
N LEU A 62 4.62 -12.32 11.42
CA LEU A 62 5.47 -12.64 10.26
C LEU A 62 4.64 -12.74 8.96
N ILE A 63 3.44 -13.30 9.02
CA ILE A 63 2.55 -13.43 7.87
C ILE A 63 2.04 -12.05 7.45
N TRP A 64 1.72 -11.16 8.40
CA TRP A 64 1.35 -9.77 8.08
C TRP A 64 2.45 -9.07 7.29
N ILE A 65 3.70 -9.18 7.76
CA ILE A 65 4.87 -8.58 7.10
C ILE A 65 4.99 -9.09 5.66
N VAL A 66 4.99 -10.41 5.48
CA VAL A 66 5.16 -11.02 4.16
C VAL A 66 4.02 -10.64 3.22
N VAL A 67 2.77 -10.66 3.69
CA VAL A 67 1.59 -10.35 2.89
C VAL A 67 1.57 -8.89 2.46
N PHE A 68 1.86 -7.95 3.35
CA PHE A 68 1.92 -6.53 2.98
C PHE A 68 3.09 -6.21 2.05
N LEU A 69 4.28 -6.78 2.28
CA LEU A 69 5.43 -6.58 1.40
C LEU A 69 5.18 -7.17 0.00
N ALA A 70 4.79 -8.44 -0.06
CA ALA A 70 4.54 -9.13 -1.33
C ALA A 70 3.35 -8.51 -2.07
N GLY A 71 2.26 -8.22 -1.37
CA GLY A 71 1.07 -7.59 -1.95
C GLY A 71 1.38 -6.24 -2.57
N ASN A 72 2.05 -5.34 -1.83
CA ASN A 72 2.41 -4.03 -2.38
C ASN A 72 3.45 -4.13 -3.49
N ALA A 73 4.41 -5.08 -3.44
CA ALA A 73 5.36 -5.29 -4.53
C ALA A 73 4.67 -5.81 -5.80
N ILE A 74 3.67 -6.68 -5.67
CA ILE A 74 2.84 -7.16 -6.79
C ILE A 74 2.05 -6.00 -7.39
N VAL A 75 1.41 -5.18 -6.56
CA VAL A 75 0.69 -3.98 -7.03
C VAL A 75 1.64 -3.04 -7.77
N GLY A 76 2.82 -2.77 -7.19
CA GLY A 76 3.83 -1.89 -7.77
C GLY A 76 4.40 -2.40 -9.10
N LYS A 77 4.59 -3.71 -9.23
CA LYS A 77 5.16 -4.35 -10.43
C LYS A 77 4.13 -4.57 -11.53
N PHE A 78 2.92 -4.98 -11.18
CA PHE A 78 1.93 -5.45 -12.15
C PHE A 78 0.76 -4.51 -12.32
N ILE A 79 0.27 -3.84 -11.27
CA ILE A 79 -0.94 -3.00 -11.38
C ILE A 79 -0.59 -1.57 -11.78
N LEU A 80 0.39 -0.96 -11.12
CA LEU A 80 0.77 0.44 -11.39
C LEU A 80 1.17 0.73 -12.84
N PRO A 81 1.84 -0.17 -13.60
CA PRO A 81 2.13 0.07 -15.01
C PRO A 81 0.89 0.17 -15.92
N PHE A 82 -0.26 -0.38 -15.50
CA PHE A 82 -1.52 -0.23 -16.22
C PHE A 82 -2.23 1.10 -15.90
N CYS A 83 -1.82 1.79 -14.83
CA CYS A 83 -2.28 3.14 -14.54
C CYS A 83 -1.64 4.12 -15.53
N GLN A 84 -2.45 5.00 -16.10
CA GLN A 84 -1.99 5.94 -17.11
C GLN A 84 -0.87 6.82 -16.55
N GLN A 85 0.23 6.86 -17.29
CA GLN A 85 1.37 7.77 -17.05
C GLN A 85 2.06 7.60 -15.70
N VAL A 86 1.84 6.48 -15.00
CA VAL A 86 2.61 6.13 -13.81
C VAL A 86 3.93 5.51 -14.24
N ARG A 87 4.97 6.34 -14.40
CA ARG A 87 6.35 5.86 -14.50
C ARG A 87 7.00 5.99 -13.13
N ILE A 88 7.52 4.92 -12.57
CA ILE A 88 8.22 4.98 -11.28
C ILE A 88 9.45 4.10 -11.48
N PRO A 89 10.64 4.49 -10.96
CA PRO A 89 11.80 3.61 -11.01
C PRO A 89 11.45 2.23 -10.42
N PRO A 90 11.84 1.12 -11.07
CA PRO A 90 11.49 -0.22 -10.59
C PRO A 90 11.89 -0.49 -9.13
N LEU A 91 13.03 0.06 -8.69
CA LEU A 91 13.48 -0.05 -7.31
C LEU A 91 12.49 0.60 -6.33
N TRP A 92 11.91 1.75 -6.69
CA TRP A 92 10.95 2.45 -5.86
C TRP A 92 9.61 1.69 -5.80
N SER A 93 9.11 1.21 -6.94
CA SER A 93 7.83 0.50 -6.98
C SER A 93 7.87 -0.89 -6.34
N ILE A 94 9.02 -1.57 -6.35
CA ILE A 94 9.16 -2.95 -5.86
C ILE A 94 9.72 -3.03 -4.44
N VAL A 95 10.55 -2.06 -4.02
CA VAL A 95 11.24 -2.12 -2.71
C VAL A 95 10.84 -0.97 -1.81
N VAL A 96 11.04 0.28 -2.24
CA VAL A 96 10.84 1.45 -1.35
C VAL A 96 9.37 1.61 -0.95
N HIS A 97 8.45 1.63 -1.92
CA HIS A 97 7.02 1.77 -1.63
C HIS A 97 6.49 0.60 -0.79
N PRO A 98 6.74 -0.67 -1.15
CA PRO A 98 6.22 -1.79 -0.37
C PRO A 98 6.74 -1.80 1.07
N VAL A 99 8.02 -1.49 1.29
CA VAL A 99 8.59 -1.44 2.65
C VAL A 99 7.95 -0.33 3.48
N ALA A 100 7.84 0.88 2.95
CA ALA A 100 7.26 2.01 3.68
C ALA A 100 5.77 1.79 4.00
N ILE A 101 4.99 1.33 3.02
CA ILE A 101 3.56 1.05 3.19
C ILE A 101 3.35 -0.09 4.18
N ALA A 102 4.10 -1.20 4.05
CA ALA A 102 4.02 -2.32 4.99
C ALA A 102 4.36 -1.86 6.42
N THR A 103 5.40 -1.04 6.60
CA THR A 103 5.79 -0.52 7.91
C THR A 103 4.66 0.27 8.56
N ILE A 104 4.03 1.19 7.83
CA ILE A 104 2.91 1.99 8.36
C ILE A 104 1.71 1.10 8.71
N ASN A 105 1.37 0.13 7.87
CA ASN A 105 0.24 -0.76 8.12
C ASN A 105 0.50 -1.72 9.29
N LEU A 106 1.74 -2.16 9.51
CA LEU A 106 2.10 -2.97 10.68
C LEU A 106 2.00 -2.15 11.96
N LEU A 107 2.47 -0.90 11.95
CA LEU A 107 2.34 0.01 13.09
C LEU A 107 0.85 0.27 13.41
N LEU A 108 0.03 0.49 12.38
CA LEU A 108 -1.42 0.60 12.54
C LEU A 108 -2.02 -0.69 13.13
N GLY A 109 -1.62 -1.86 12.63
CA GLY A 109 -2.12 -3.16 13.09
C GLY A 109 -1.76 -3.46 14.54
N GLY A 110 -0.54 -3.10 14.96
CA GLY A 110 -0.12 -3.16 16.36
C GLY A 110 -0.88 -2.18 17.24
N ALA A 111 -1.04 -0.92 16.80
CA ALA A 111 -1.78 0.12 17.55
C ALA A 111 -3.26 -0.24 17.74
N LEU A 112 -3.86 -0.92 16.77
CA LEU A 112 -5.25 -1.38 16.81
C LEU A 112 -5.39 -2.79 17.42
N GLY A 113 -4.33 -3.41 17.93
CA GLY A 113 -4.40 -4.77 18.49
C GLY A 113 -4.88 -5.84 17.51
N ALA A 114 -4.79 -5.56 16.20
CA ALA A 114 -5.08 -6.51 15.13
C ALA A 114 -3.97 -7.56 14.99
N ILE A 115 -2.75 -7.19 15.41
CA ILE A 115 -1.57 -8.05 15.41
C ILE A 115 -1.20 -8.36 16.86
N SER A 116 -1.13 -9.65 17.17
CA SER A 116 -0.74 -10.21 18.47
C SER A 116 0.69 -10.73 18.45
#